data_AF-A0A9N9IZ73-F1
#
_entry.id   AF-A0A9N9IZ73-F1
#
_cell.length_a   1.000
_cell.length_b   1.000
_cell.length_c   1.000
_cell.angle_alpha   90.00
_cell.angle_beta   90.00
_cell.angle_gamma   90.00
#
_symmetry.space_group_name_H-M   'P 1'
#
loop_
_entity.id
_entity.type
_entity.pdbx_description
1 polymer ?
#
loop_
_entity_poly.entity_id
_entity_poly.type
_entity_poly.pdbx_seq_one_letter_code
_entity_poly.pdbx_strand_id
1 'polypeptide(L)'
;ALVVFNLLSLAYAGIQLYQHKILEDEGLNQASWTPLHPGEFANPDDAKRYFEMRLRPFEYIIIGLVTIYFNIFTFLSYKLMVEFGWENYKKYSADVKIRNAYVALTILQTLIKMDVFFVLSYAVQLIPSQRIGYSDSMFETILICALGPLMLLLAWWAVTKEQKYGVLIVINLLCLCEGYLLYRLVRVNMKRDPDDDPYLYTRRFLTFFLTTTFVLVAITIVYAIICFRNMIRGTYVLTVFGDEDVSMPPGDAFTLFGGVPLSPDLPTSPTSPKKSNRMSQIEQNRVSKLSSARIVLD
;
A
#
# COMPACT_ATOMS: atom_id res chain seq x y z
N ALA A 1 1.24 2.28 -11.13
CA ALA A 1 1.72 1.74 -9.84
C ALA A 1 2.57 0.48 -10.03
N LEU A 2 2.00 -0.65 -10.50
CA LEU A 2 2.70 -1.93 -10.52
C LEU A 2 3.96 -1.98 -11.41
N VAL A 3 3.94 -1.36 -12.58
CA VAL A 3 5.13 -1.22 -13.45
C VAL A 3 6.22 -0.36 -12.77
N VAL A 4 5.82 0.74 -12.14
CA VAL A 4 6.74 1.63 -11.39
C VAL A 4 7.36 0.89 -10.21
N PHE A 5 6.58 0.08 -9.50
CA PHE A 5 7.08 -0.78 -8.43
C PHE A 5 8.16 -1.74 -8.92
N ASN A 6 7.90 -2.48 -10.00
CA ASN A 6 8.87 -3.44 -10.53
C ASN A 6 10.14 -2.72 -11.07
N LEU A 7 10.00 -1.51 -11.61
CA LEU A 7 11.15 -0.68 -12.03
C LEU A 7 12.02 -0.30 -10.83
N LEU A 8 11.40 0.12 -9.72
CA LEU A 8 12.11 0.47 -8.49
C LEU A 8 12.80 -0.76 -7.87
N SER A 9 12.17 -1.93 -7.94
CA SER A 9 12.79 -3.20 -7.52
C SER A 9 14.02 -3.58 -8.36
N LEU A 10 13.98 -3.31 -9.67
CA LEU A 10 15.13 -3.52 -10.55
C LEU A 10 16.28 -2.55 -10.21
N ALA A 11 15.97 -1.27 -9.98
CA ALA A 11 16.94 -0.27 -9.54
C ALA A 11 17.58 -0.66 -8.21
N TYR A 12 16.78 -1.16 -7.26
CA TYR A 12 17.26 -1.68 -5.99
C TYR A 12 18.24 -2.85 -6.17
N ALA A 13 17.93 -3.82 -7.04
CA ALA A 13 18.80 -4.95 -7.30
C ALA A 13 20.18 -4.52 -7.85
N GLY A 14 20.22 -3.48 -8.70
CA GLY A 14 21.47 -2.91 -9.20
C GLY A 14 22.30 -2.23 -8.09
N ILE A 15 21.65 -1.47 -7.21
CA ILE A 15 22.31 -0.84 -6.05
C ILE A 15 22.85 -1.91 -5.10
N GLN A 16 22.12 -3.02 -4.93
CA GLN A 16 22.54 -4.12 -4.07
C GLN A 16 23.82 -4.79 -4.53
N LEU A 17 23.92 -5.09 -5.82
CA LEU A 17 25.14 -5.65 -6.40
C LEU A 17 26.34 -4.70 -6.19
N TYR A 18 26.12 -3.40 -6.40
CA TYR A 18 27.16 -2.40 -6.25
C TYR A 18 27.66 -2.31 -4.80
N GLN A 19 26.75 -2.39 -3.83
CA GLN A 19 27.12 -2.34 -2.42
C GLN A 19 27.80 -3.63 -1.94
N HIS A 20 27.34 -4.80 -2.39
CA HIS A 20 27.99 -6.06 -2.07
C HIS A 20 29.46 -6.04 -2.50
N LYS A 21 29.71 -5.56 -3.71
CA LYS A 21 31.07 -5.46 -4.25
C LYS A 21 31.98 -4.53 -3.41
N ILE A 22 31.45 -3.41 -2.93
CA ILE A 22 32.24 -2.51 -2.06
C ILE A 22 32.53 -3.16 -0.71
N LEU A 23 31.53 -3.80 -0.10
CA LEU A 23 31.69 -4.48 1.18
C LEU A 23 32.76 -5.57 1.14
N GLU A 24 32.83 -6.28 0.02
CA GLU A 24 33.83 -7.30 -0.25
C GLU A 24 35.26 -6.74 -0.41
N ASP A 25 35.40 -5.52 -0.90
CA ASP A 25 36.70 -4.85 -1.06
C ASP A 25 37.14 -4.13 0.23
N GLU A 26 36.23 -3.46 0.93
CA GLU A 26 36.52 -2.74 2.18
C GLU A 26 36.70 -3.69 3.38
N GLY A 27 35.89 -4.76 3.46
CA GLY A 27 35.95 -5.75 4.55
C GLY A 27 37.27 -6.52 4.62
N LEU A 28 38.03 -6.61 3.51
CA LEU A 28 39.33 -7.27 3.47
C LEU A 28 40.49 -6.36 3.89
N ASN A 29 40.37 -5.05 3.65
CA ASN A 29 41.44 -4.09 3.90
C ASN A 29 41.55 -3.66 5.38
N GLN A 30 40.46 -3.78 6.15
CA GLN A 30 40.39 -3.32 7.54
C GLN A 30 40.29 -4.44 8.59
N ALA A 31 40.07 -5.70 8.17
CA ALA A 31 39.87 -6.81 9.10
C ALA A 31 41.19 -7.52 9.47
N SER A 32 41.41 -7.73 10.78
CA SER A 32 42.45 -8.64 11.26
C SER A 32 42.05 -10.08 10.91
N TRP A 33 42.90 -10.79 10.17
CA TRP A 33 42.64 -12.16 9.75
C TRP A 33 42.65 -13.13 10.94
N THR A 34 41.46 -13.46 11.44
CA THR A 34 41.25 -14.48 12.49
C THR A 34 40.31 -15.56 11.96
N PRO A 35 40.82 -16.64 11.36
CA PRO A 35 39.96 -17.71 10.85
C PRO A 35 39.26 -18.42 12.00
N LEU A 36 37.94 -18.61 11.89
CA LEU A 36 37.14 -19.36 12.87
C LEU A 36 37.55 -20.84 12.93
N HIS A 37 38.06 -21.36 11.81
CA HIS A 37 38.67 -22.68 11.68
C HIS A 37 40.11 -22.53 11.15
N PRO A 38 41.13 -22.66 12.02
CA PRO A 38 42.52 -22.56 11.60
C PRO A 38 42.85 -23.68 10.62
N GLY A 39 43.26 -23.33 9.39
CA GLY A 39 43.73 -24.27 8.36
C GLY A 39 42.80 -24.49 7.17
N GLU A 40 41.59 -23.95 7.15
CA GLU A 40 40.66 -24.09 6.01
C GLU A 40 41.07 -23.20 4.81
N PHE A 41 41.69 -22.05 5.09
CA PHE A 41 42.22 -21.12 4.10
C PHE A 41 43.61 -20.65 4.50
N ALA A 42 44.56 -20.67 3.57
CA ALA A 42 45.95 -20.27 3.81
C ALA A 42 46.11 -18.74 3.88
N ASN A 43 45.38 -18.03 3.02
CA ASN A 43 45.38 -16.57 2.94
C ASN A 43 43.95 -15.99 2.95
N PRO A 44 43.77 -14.73 3.37
CA PRO A 44 42.50 -14.00 3.24
C PRO A 44 41.95 -14.00 1.81
N ASP A 45 42.85 -13.90 0.82
CA ASP A 45 42.50 -13.87 -0.60
C ASP A 45 41.92 -15.21 -1.09
N ASP A 46 42.35 -16.34 -0.52
CA ASP A 46 41.87 -17.66 -0.88
C ASP A 46 40.44 -17.89 -0.37
N ALA A 47 40.14 -17.41 0.85
CA ALA A 47 38.78 -17.42 1.39
C ALA A 47 37.85 -16.51 0.57
N LYS A 48 38.30 -15.30 0.22
CA LYS A 48 37.55 -14.38 -0.65
C LYS A 48 37.18 -15.04 -1.96
N ARG A 49 38.17 -15.62 -2.66
CA ARG A 49 37.96 -16.29 -3.94
C ARG A 49 36.97 -17.46 -3.86
N TYR A 50 36.98 -18.22 -2.75
CA TYR A 50 36.03 -19.29 -2.52
C TYR A 50 34.58 -18.79 -2.38
N PHE A 51 34.36 -17.75 -1.56
CA PHE A 51 33.02 -17.16 -1.38
C PHE A 51 32.53 -16.42 -2.61
N GLU A 52 33.40 -15.67 -3.30
CA GLU A 52 33.09 -14.99 -4.55
C GLU A 52 32.55 -15.95 -5.61
N MET A 53 33.22 -17.07 -5.80
CA MET A 53 32.85 -18.05 -6.81
C MET A 53 31.47 -18.65 -6.55
N ARG A 54 31.04 -18.66 -5.29
CA ARG A 54 29.77 -19.23 -4.86
C ARG A 54 28.64 -18.20 -4.79
N LEU A 55 28.90 -16.97 -4.32
CA LEU A 55 27.88 -15.92 -4.17
C LEU A 55 27.57 -15.17 -5.47
N ARG A 56 28.58 -14.75 -6.25
CA ARG A 56 28.37 -13.99 -7.50
C ARG A 56 27.37 -14.64 -8.47
N PRO A 57 27.38 -15.96 -8.73
CA PRO A 57 26.40 -16.55 -9.65
C PRO A 57 24.97 -16.44 -9.12
N PHE A 58 24.73 -16.57 -7.82
CA PHE A 58 23.38 -16.40 -7.25
C PHE A 58 22.87 -14.96 -7.45
N GLU A 59 23.73 -13.97 -7.27
CA GLU A 59 23.35 -12.55 -7.45
C GLU A 59 22.95 -12.26 -8.89
N TYR A 60 23.74 -12.71 -9.88
CA TYR A 60 23.41 -12.53 -11.29
C TYR A 60 22.13 -13.27 -11.68
N ILE A 61 21.89 -14.46 -11.13
CA ILE A 61 20.64 -15.21 -11.36
C ILE A 61 19.43 -14.42 -10.84
N ILE A 62 19.52 -13.87 -9.63
CA ILE A 62 18.42 -13.09 -9.03
C ILE A 62 18.12 -11.84 -9.87
N ILE A 63 19.14 -11.10 -10.29
CA ILE A 63 18.97 -9.89 -11.13
C ILE A 63 18.35 -10.27 -12.48
N GLY A 64 18.81 -11.37 -13.09
CA GLY A 64 18.26 -11.89 -14.34
C GLY A 64 16.78 -12.24 -14.20
N LEU A 65 16.42 -12.94 -13.13
CA LEU A 65 15.03 -13.35 -12.85
C LEU A 65 14.12 -12.13 -12.63
N VAL A 66 14.57 -11.14 -11.84
CA VAL A 66 13.83 -9.89 -11.60
C VAL A 66 13.60 -9.13 -12.92
N THR A 67 14.61 -9.10 -13.80
CA THR A 67 14.50 -8.43 -15.11
C THR A 67 13.50 -9.14 -16.02
N ILE A 68 13.52 -10.47 -16.07
CA ILE A 68 12.55 -11.25 -16.85
C ILE A 68 11.13 -11.02 -16.32
N TYR A 69 10.97 -11.10 -15.00
CA TYR A 69 9.68 -10.88 -14.35
C TYR A 69 9.14 -9.47 -14.60
N PHE A 70 10.00 -8.44 -14.54
CA PHE A 70 9.66 -7.06 -14.88
C PHE A 70 9.07 -6.93 -16.30
N ASN A 71 9.70 -7.57 -17.29
CA ASN A 71 9.23 -7.51 -18.68
C ASN A 71 7.86 -8.18 -18.85
N ILE A 72 7.69 -9.38 -18.28
CA ILE A 72 6.43 -10.12 -18.33
C ILE A 72 5.31 -9.33 -17.65
N PHE A 73 5.57 -8.78 -16.46
CA PHE A 73 4.58 -7.99 -15.72
C PHE A 73 4.22 -6.69 -16.41
N THR A 74 5.20 -6.03 -17.04
CA THR A 74 4.94 -4.80 -17.82
C THR A 74 4.06 -5.10 -19.02
N PHE A 75 4.35 -6.19 -19.75
CA PHE A 75 3.52 -6.63 -20.87
C PHE A 75 2.09 -6.98 -20.44
N LEU A 76 1.95 -7.76 -19.35
CA LEU A 76 0.65 -8.15 -18.82
C LEU A 76 -0.14 -6.92 -18.33
N SER A 77 0.52 -6.00 -17.61
CA SER A 77 -0.10 -4.76 -17.15
C SER A 77 -0.55 -3.87 -18.31
N TYR A 78 0.20 -3.83 -19.42
CA TYR A 78 -0.19 -3.08 -20.61
C TYR A 78 -1.43 -3.67 -21.27
N LYS A 79 -1.46 -5.00 -21.49
CA LYS A 79 -2.63 -5.72 -21.98
C LYS A 79 -3.86 -5.46 -21.12
N LEU A 80 -3.70 -5.50 -19.81
CA LEU A 80 -4.76 -5.25 -18.84
C LEU A 80 -5.30 -3.82 -18.93
N MET A 81 -4.42 -2.82 -19.08
CA MET A 81 -4.84 -1.42 -19.23
C MET A 81 -5.63 -1.18 -20.52
N VAL A 82 -5.28 -1.86 -21.62
CA VAL A 82 -5.99 -1.71 -22.90
C VAL A 82 -7.39 -2.31 -22.82
N GLU A 83 -7.52 -3.52 -22.29
CA GLU A 83 -8.81 -4.21 -22.20
C GLU A 83 -9.79 -3.49 -21.26
N PHE A 84 -9.36 -3.22 -20.02
CA PHE A 84 -10.19 -2.48 -19.07
C PHE A 84 -10.37 -1.01 -19.47
N GLY A 85 -9.42 -0.41 -20.19
CA GLY A 85 -9.54 0.96 -20.67
C GLY A 85 -10.77 1.15 -21.58
N TRP A 86 -11.04 0.17 -22.43
CA TRP A 86 -12.21 0.16 -23.31
C TRP A 86 -13.53 -0.06 -22.55
N GLU A 87 -13.57 -0.99 -21.59
CA GLU A 87 -14.77 -1.25 -20.77
C GLU A 87 -15.10 -0.05 -19.86
N ASN A 88 -14.09 0.52 -19.21
CA ASN A 88 -14.21 1.68 -18.34
C ASN A 88 -14.68 2.92 -19.14
N TYR A 89 -14.19 3.09 -20.37
CA TYR A 89 -14.67 4.17 -21.24
C TYR A 89 -16.18 4.08 -21.52
N LYS A 90 -16.70 2.87 -21.75
CA LYS A 90 -18.12 2.66 -22.09
C LYS A 90 -19.04 2.86 -20.88
N LYS A 91 -18.62 2.46 -19.67
CA LYS A 91 -19.41 2.55 -18.44
C LYS A 91 -19.51 3.97 -17.86
N TYR A 92 -18.47 4.80 -18.02
CA TYR A 92 -18.37 6.12 -17.36
C TYR A 92 -18.55 7.34 -18.29
N SER A 93 -19.13 7.15 -19.49
CA SER A 93 -19.21 8.20 -20.52
C SER A 93 -20.13 9.39 -20.19
N ALA A 94 -20.99 9.28 -19.18
CA ALA A 94 -22.04 10.27 -18.92
C ALA A 94 -21.61 11.53 -18.13
N ASP A 95 -20.55 11.46 -17.31
CA ASP A 95 -20.03 12.64 -16.59
C ASP A 95 -18.50 12.62 -16.43
N VAL A 96 -17.83 13.52 -17.17
CA VAL A 96 -16.38 13.70 -17.16
C VAL A 96 -15.86 14.15 -15.78
N LYS A 97 -16.67 14.87 -15.00
CA LYS A 97 -16.27 15.36 -13.66
C LYS A 97 -16.18 14.20 -12.66
N ILE A 98 -17.18 13.34 -12.64
CA ILE A 98 -17.21 12.15 -11.77
C ILE A 98 -16.09 11.17 -12.18
N ARG A 99 -15.87 11.00 -13.48
CA ARG A 99 -14.75 10.16 -13.97
C ARG A 99 -13.39 10.68 -13.51
N ASN A 100 -13.12 11.98 -13.63
CA ASN A 100 -11.83 12.55 -13.22
C ASN A 100 -11.63 12.44 -11.70
N ALA A 101 -12.70 12.62 -10.93
CA ALA A 101 -12.69 12.41 -9.49
C ALA A 101 -12.40 10.95 -9.11
N TYR A 102 -13.03 9.99 -9.78
CA TYR A 102 -12.77 8.56 -9.58
C TYR A 102 -11.32 8.21 -9.88
N VAL A 103 -10.79 8.67 -11.02
CA VAL A 103 -9.39 8.44 -11.40
C VAL A 103 -8.44 9.01 -10.36
N ALA A 104 -8.66 10.24 -9.88
CA ALA A 104 -7.83 10.84 -8.83
C ALA A 104 -7.87 10.03 -7.52
N LEU A 105 -9.05 9.56 -7.11
CA LEU A 105 -9.22 8.76 -5.89
C LEU A 105 -8.55 7.38 -6.02
N THR A 106 -8.72 6.70 -7.16
CA THR A 106 -8.03 5.43 -7.43
C THR A 106 -6.51 5.62 -7.47
N ILE A 107 -6.01 6.70 -8.08
CA ILE A 107 -4.57 7.00 -8.08
C ILE A 107 -4.08 7.21 -6.64
N LEU A 108 -4.77 8.04 -5.86
CA LEU A 108 -4.44 8.30 -4.45
C LEU A 108 -4.39 7.01 -3.63
N GLN A 109 -5.40 6.15 -3.78
CA GLN A 109 -5.43 4.83 -3.18
C GLN A 109 -4.20 4.01 -3.59
N THR A 110 -3.89 3.91 -4.88
CA THR A 110 -2.73 3.14 -5.34
C THR A 110 -1.40 3.69 -4.83
N LEU A 111 -1.27 5.01 -4.67
CA LEU A 111 -0.10 5.66 -4.08
C LEU A 111 0.03 5.31 -2.61
N ILE A 112 -1.03 5.42 -1.80
CA ILE A 112 -0.99 5.03 -0.37
C ILE A 112 -0.58 3.57 -0.18
N LYS A 113 -1.09 2.65 -1.02
CA LYS A 113 -0.66 1.24 -0.99
C LYS A 113 0.83 1.06 -1.27
N MET A 114 1.36 1.87 -2.18
CA MET A 114 2.78 1.88 -2.53
C MET A 114 3.62 2.46 -1.39
N ASP A 115 3.17 3.56 -0.79
CA ASP A 115 3.83 4.22 0.35
C ASP A 115 3.98 3.26 1.54
N VAL A 116 2.95 2.45 1.85
CA VAL A 116 3.01 1.42 2.90
C VAL A 116 4.16 0.44 2.65
N PHE A 117 4.32 -0.01 1.40
CA PHE A 117 5.39 -0.93 1.04
C PHE A 117 6.78 -0.30 1.23
N PHE A 118 6.97 0.93 0.77
CA PHE A 118 8.27 1.60 0.86
C PHE A 118 8.64 1.94 2.30
N VAL A 119 7.69 2.41 3.10
CA VAL A 119 7.89 2.66 4.53
C VAL A 119 8.20 1.37 5.28
N LEU A 120 7.50 0.27 4.98
CA LEU A 120 7.79 -1.03 5.59
C LEU A 120 9.17 -1.56 5.16
N SER A 121 9.54 -1.41 3.89
CA SER A 121 10.85 -1.82 3.37
C SER A 121 11.98 -1.06 4.06
N TYR A 122 11.81 0.26 4.25
CA TYR A 122 12.72 1.07 5.03
C TYR A 122 12.79 0.62 6.49
N ALA A 123 11.65 0.31 7.12
CA ALA A 123 11.62 -0.20 8.49
C ALA A 123 12.37 -1.52 8.66
N VAL A 124 12.21 -2.47 7.72
CA VAL A 124 12.93 -3.75 7.75
C VAL A 124 14.44 -3.55 7.63
N GLN A 125 14.89 -2.61 6.79
CA GLN A 125 16.33 -2.31 6.63
C GLN A 125 16.97 -1.69 7.88
N LEU A 126 16.17 -1.04 8.73
CA LEU A 126 16.64 -0.51 10.01
C LEU A 126 16.92 -1.61 11.05
N ILE A 127 16.29 -2.79 10.95
CA ILE A 127 16.45 -3.86 11.96
C ILE A 127 17.89 -4.41 11.99
N PRO A 128 18.50 -4.85 10.86
CA PRO A 128 19.90 -5.25 10.86
C PRO A 128 20.84 -4.11 11.25
N SER A 129 20.54 -2.89 10.81
CA SER A 129 21.33 -1.69 11.16
C SER A 129 21.44 -1.54 12.68
N GLN A 130 20.36 -1.74 13.44
CA GLN A 130 20.41 -1.65 14.91
C GLN A 130 21.31 -2.70 15.57
N ARG A 131 21.38 -3.91 15.03
CA ARG A 131 22.23 -4.99 15.57
C ARG A 131 23.72 -4.69 15.46
N ILE A 132 24.10 -3.80 14.55
CA ILE A 132 25.49 -3.40 14.28
C ILE A 132 25.89 -2.18 15.14
N GLY A 133 25.02 -1.72 16.06
CA GLY A 133 25.28 -0.56 16.93
C GLY A 133 24.89 0.78 16.29
N TYR A 134 24.14 0.74 15.17
CA TYR A 134 23.92 1.93 14.33
C TYR A 134 22.73 2.82 14.74
N SER A 135 22.18 2.68 15.95
CA SER A 135 21.33 3.71 16.59
C SER A 135 20.96 3.27 18.01
N ASP A 136 21.22 4.11 18.99
CA ASP A 136 20.88 3.92 20.42
C ASP A 136 19.37 4.10 20.71
N SER A 137 18.51 4.05 19.69
CA SER A 137 17.06 4.24 19.84
C SER A 137 16.29 3.07 19.24
N MET A 138 16.24 1.95 19.95
CA MET A 138 15.29 0.84 19.69
C MET A 138 13.86 1.37 19.48
N PHE A 139 13.50 2.41 20.24
CA PHE A 139 12.22 3.10 20.17
C PHE A 139 11.92 3.67 18.78
N GLU A 140 12.91 4.25 18.10
CA GLU A 140 12.68 4.87 16.79
C GLU A 140 12.33 3.84 15.70
N THR A 141 13.02 2.71 15.66
CA THR A 141 12.70 1.65 14.67
C THR A 141 11.35 1.00 14.95
N ILE A 142 11.02 0.75 16.22
CA ILE A 142 9.69 0.24 16.59
C ILE A 142 8.61 1.25 16.18
N LEU A 143 8.85 2.54 16.41
CA LEU A 143 7.95 3.61 16.02
C LEU A 143 7.74 3.62 14.49
N ILE A 144 8.80 3.63 13.69
CA ILE A 144 8.69 3.65 12.22
C ILE A 144 8.02 2.36 11.71
N CYS A 145 8.40 1.21 12.25
CA CYS A 145 7.92 -0.10 11.79
C CYS A 145 6.45 -0.33 12.11
N ALA A 146 5.96 0.11 13.27
CA ALA A 146 4.58 -0.11 13.68
C ALA A 146 3.69 1.11 13.37
N LEU A 147 4.11 2.30 13.79
CA LEU A 147 3.29 3.51 13.66
C LEU A 147 3.21 4.00 12.21
N GLY A 148 4.28 3.88 11.41
CA GLY A 148 4.30 4.32 10.02
C GLY A 148 3.20 3.66 9.17
N PRO A 149 3.19 2.31 9.06
CA PRO A 149 2.14 1.58 8.35
C PRO A 149 0.75 1.79 8.93
N LEU A 150 0.62 1.85 10.26
CA LEU A 150 -0.67 2.11 10.92
C LEU A 150 -1.26 3.46 10.50
N MET A 151 -0.43 4.50 10.44
CA MET A 151 -0.85 5.84 10.03
C MET A 151 -1.26 5.90 8.54
N LEU A 152 -0.56 5.16 7.68
CA LEU A 152 -0.94 5.03 6.27
C LEU A 152 -2.21 4.19 6.06
N LEU A 153 -2.45 3.18 6.91
CA LEU A 153 -3.70 2.41 6.90
C LEU A 153 -4.90 3.27 7.34
N LEU A 154 -4.71 4.11 8.36
CA LEU A 154 -5.72 5.11 8.74
C LEU A 154 -5.98 6.11 7.61
N ALA A 155 -4.93 6.53 6.89
CA ALA A 155 -5.06 7.37 5.71
C ALA A 155 -5.88 6.68 4.60
N TRP A 156 -5.59 5.42 4.31
CA TRP A 156 -6.37 4.60 3.37
C TRP A 156 -7.84 4.52 3.78
N TRP A 157 -8.12 4.26 5.06
CA TRP A 157 -9.48 4.16 5.58
C TRP A 157 -10.25 5.48 5.45
N ALA A 158 -9.61 6.60 5.80
CA ALA A 158 -10.22 7.93 5.69
C ALA A 158 -10.54 8.32 4.24
N VAL A 159 -9.65 7.98 3.28
CA VAL A 159 -9.88 8.19 1.85
C VAL A 159 -11.02 7.31 1.34
N THR A 160 -11.11 6.06 1.80
CA THR A 160 -12.17 5.12 1.40
C THR A 160 -13.55 5.54 1.95
N LYS A 161 -13.60 6.18 3.11
CA LYS A 161 -14.85 6.70 3.68
C LYS A 161 -15.25 8.08 3.15
N GLU A 162 -14.46 8.69 2.28
CA GLU A 162 -14.66 10.04 1.72
C GLU A 162 -15.02 11.12 2.77
N GLN A 163 -14.54 10.96 4.01
CA GLN A 163 -14.84 11.91 5.08
C GLN A 163 -13.98 13.16 4.91
N LYS A 164 -14.62 14.32 4.68
CA LYS A 164 -13.94 15.62 4.47
C LYS A 164 -12.90 15.92 5.58
N TYR A 165 -13.32 15.79 6.83
CA TYR A 165 -12.45 16.04 7.98
C TYR A 165 -11.34 14.99 8.09
N GLY A 166 -11.64 13.72 7.77
CA GLY A 166 -10.66 12.64 7.76
C GLY A 166 -9.54 12.88 6.75
N VAL A 167 -9.89 13.26 5.51
CA VAL A 167 -8.89 13.57 4.46
C VAL A 167 -8.05 14.79 4.82
N LEU A 168 -8.64 15.82 5.44
CA LEU A 168 -7.88 16.99 5.91
C LEU A 168 -6.87 16.62 7.01
N ILE A 169 -7.26 15.79 7.98
CA ILE A 169 -6.34 15.29 9.01
C ILE A 169 -5.20 14.48 8.37
N VAL A 170 -5.53 13.63 7.40
CA VAL A 170 -4.53 12.82 6.67
C VAL A 170 -3.53 13.68 5.91
N ILE A 171 -3.97 14.76 5.24
CA ILE A 171 -3.06 15.68 4.54
C ILE A 171 -2.07 16.30 5.52
N ASN A 172 -2.54 16.80 6.66
CA ASN A 172 -1.65 17.37 7.69
C ASN A 172 -0.66 16.33 8.22
N LEU A 173 -1.13 15.11 8.42
CA LEU A 173 -0.29 14.02 8.90
C LEU A 173 0.78 13.60 7.88
N LEU A 174 0.43 13.53 6.59
CA LEU A 174 1.37 13.25 5.53
C LEU A 174 2.44 14.35 5.42
N CYS A 175 2.06 15.63 5.56
CA CYS A 175 3.03 16.73 5.61
C CYS A 175 4.00 16.62 6.81
N LEU A 176 3.50 16.24 7.99
CA LEU A 176 4.36 15.99 9.17
C LEU A 176 5.30 14.79 8.93
N CYS A 177 4.80 13.72 8.31
CA CYS A 177 5.59 12.55 7.94
C CYS A 177 6.69 12.93 6.93
N GLU A 178 6.39 13.72 5.90
CA GLU A 178 7.35 14.19 4.91
C GLU A 178 8.46 15.04 5.55
N GLY A 179 8.12 15.91 6.51
CA GLY A 179 9.10 16.67 7.29
C GLY A 179 10.03 15.76 8.12
N TYR A 180 9.50 14.71 8.74
CA TYR A 180 10.30 13.72 9.46
C TYR A 180 11.21 12.91 8.52
N LEU A 181 10.70 12.48 7.37
CA LEU A 181 11.48 11.79 6.34
C LEU A 181 12.62 12.66 5.82
N LEU A 182 12.38 13.96 5.63
CA LEU A 182 13.42 14.92 5.23
C LEU A 182 14.50 15.07 6.30
N TYR A 183 14.12 15.23 7.57
CA TYR A 183 15.07 15.25 8.69
C TYR A 183 15.93 13.98 8.72
N ARG A 184 15.30 12.82 8.53
CA ARG A 184 15.99 11.53 8.50
C ARG A 184 16.93 11.39 7.31
N LEU A 185 16.49 11.84 6.12
CA LEU A 185 17.31 11.86 4.91
C LEU A 185 18.56 12.72 5.11
N VAL A 186 18.43 13.91 5.70
CA VAL A 186 19.56 14.80 5.98
C VAL A 186 20.50 14.16 7.02
N ARG A 187 19.96 13.60 8.10
CA ARG A 187 20.76 12.93 9.15
C ARG A 187 21.58 11.75 8.63
N VAL A 188 21.04 10.98 7.70
CA VAL A 188 21.75 9.85 7.06
C VAL A 188 22.84 10.34 6.10
N ASN A 189 22.64 11.49 5.44
CA ASN A 189 23.58 12.04 4.46
C ASN A 189 24.62 13.02 5.06
N MET A 190 24.45 13.48 6.29
CA MET A 190 25.45 14.29 6.99
C MET A 190 26.72 13.47 7.21
N LYS A 191 27.87 14.03 6.79
CA LYS A 191 29.20 13.42 6.99
C LYS A 191 29.50 13.32 8.48
N ARG A 192 29.76 12.10 8.96
CA ARG A 192 30.27 11.81 10.30
C ARG A 192 31.75 11.42 10.17
N ASP A 193 32.51 11.54 11.25
CA ASP A 193 33.94 11.25 11.26
C ASP A 193 34.21 9.79 10.77
N PRO A 194 35.25 9.52 9.96
CA PRO A 194 35.49 8.20 9.35
C PRO A 194 35.70 7.06 10.33
N ASP A 195 36.10 7.36 11.57
CA ASP A 195 36.44 6.40 12.61
C ASP A 195 35.22 5.92 13.43
N ASP A 196 34.09 6.62 13.32
CA ASP A 196 32.82 6.35 14.01
C ASP A 196 31.64 6.64 13.06
N ASP A 197 31.72 6.11 11.82
CA ASP A 197 30.61 6.20 10.85
C ASP A 197 29.79 4.91 10.82
N PRO A 198 28.76 4.83 11.67
CA PRO A 198 27.88 3.68 11.71
C PRO A 198 26.96 3.54 10.48
N TYR A 199 27.12 4.35 9.44
CA TYR A 199 26.26 4.20 8.26
C TYR A 199 27.05 3.89 7.00
N LEU A 200 28.39 3.79 7.04
CA LEU A 200 29.24 3.64 5.86
C LEU A 200 28.72 2.55 4.91
N TYR A 201 28.38 1.40 5.48
CA TYR A 201 27.94 0.23 4.77
C TYR A 201 26.47 0.28 4.36
N THR A 202 25.54 0.77 5.17
CA THR A 202 24.09 0.72 4.86
C THR A 202 23.53 2.04 4.31
N ARG A 203 24.30 3.14 4.31
CA ARG A 203 23.88 4.50 3.92
C ARG A 203 23.33 4.56 2.50
N ARG A 204 23.90 3.82 1.55
CA ARG A 204 23.47 3.85 0.15
C ARG A 204 22.05 3.28 -0.02
N PHE A 205 21.76 2.13 0.60
CA PHE A 205 20.40 1.59 0.62
C PHE A 205 19.43 2.50 1.36
N LEU A 206 19.77 2.93 2.59
CA LEU A 206 18.89 3.79 3.38
C LEU A 206 18.56 5.08 2.62
N THR A 207 19.55 5.70 1.97
CA THR A 207 19.34 6.92 1.20
C THR A 207 18.47 6.69 -0.02
N PHE A 208 18.64 5.56 -0.73
CA PHE A 208 17.78 5.21 -1.86
C PHE A 208 16.32 5.04 -1.45
N PHE A 209 16.06 4.28 -0.37
CA PHE A 209 14.70 4.08 0.14
C PHE A 209 14.09 5.36 0.69
N LEU A 210 14.86 6.16 1.44
CA LEU A 210 14.39 7.45 1.97
C LEU A 210 14.07 8.44 0.84
N THR A 211 14.93 8.55 -0.16
CA THR A 211 14.71 9.48 -1.30
C THR A 211 13.51 9.04 -2.13
N THR A 212 13.38 7.74 -2.41
CA THR A 212 12.24 7.18 -3.15
C THR A 212 10.94 7.41 -2.38
N THR A 213 10.92 7.11 -1.08
CA THR A 213 9.75 7.32 -0.22
C THR A 213 9.37 8.79 -0.14
N PHE A 214 10.35 9.69 -0.03
CA PHE A 214 10.13 11.14 -0.01
C PHE A 214 9.40 11.61 -1.28
N VAL A 215 9.88 11.20 -2.47
CA VAL A 215 9.24 11.56 -3.74
C VAL A 215 7.83 10.97 -3.85
N LEU A 216 7.64 9.72 -3.42
CA LEU A 216 6.32 9.08 -3.47
C LEU A 216 5.31 9.80 -2.56
N VAL A 217 5.68 10.10 -1.31
CA VAL A 217 4.82 10.81 -0.35
C VAL A 217 4.47 12.22 -0.84
N ALA A 218 5.43 12.93 -1.45
CA ALA A 218 5.18 14.24 -2.05
C ALA A 218 4.08 14.17 -3.14
N ILE A 219 4.16 13.16 -4.01
CA ILE A 219 3.13 12.91 -5.04
C ILE A 219 1.79 12.55 -4.36
N THR A 220 1.80 11.73 -3.31
CA THR A 220 0.60 11.38 -2.53
C THR A 220 -0.09 12.62 -1.96
N ILE A 221 0.66 13.58 -1.42
CA ILE A 221 0.10 14.83 -0.87
C ILE A 221 -0.57 15.66 -1.97
N VAL A 222 0.05 15.79 -3.15
CA VAL A 222 -0.55 16.51 -4.29
C VAL A 222 -1.89 15.88 -4.68
N TYR A 223 -1.95 14.55 -4.83
CA TYR A 223 -3.20 13.86 -5.16
C TYR A 223 -4.23 13.91 -4.03
N ALA A 224 -3.81 13.92 -2.76
CA ALA A 224 -4.69 14.09 -1.62
C ALA A 224 -5.35 15.48 -1.62
N ILE A 225 -4.60 16.54 -1.95
CA ILE A 225 -5.14 17.91 -2.09
C ILE A 225 -6.14 17.99 -3.25
N ILE A 226 -5.85 17.35 -4.39
CA ILE A 226 -6.77 17.31 -5.54
C ILE A 226 -8.08 16.62 -5.13
N CYS A 227 -7.99 15.46 -4.47
CA CYS A 227 -9.16 14.73 -3.98
C CYS A 227 -9.97 15.56 -2.96
N PHE A 228 -9.29 16.23 -2.03
CA PHE A 228 -9.93 17.09 -1.03
C PHE A 228 -10.67 18.28 -1.67
N ARG A 229 -10.04 18.96 -2.63
CA ARG A 229 -10.69 20.05 -3.39
C ARG A 229 -11.92 19.56 -4.15
N ASN A 230 -11.86 18.34 -4.68
CA ASN A 230 -12.99 17.72 -5.38
C ASN A 230 -14.15 17.40 -4.42
N MET A 231 -13.86 16.91 -3.21
CA MET A 231 -14.86 16.66 -2.16
C MET A 231 -15.50 17.95 -1.63
N ILE A 232 -14.74 19.05 -1.52
CA ILE A 232 -15.29 20.37 -1.14
C ILE A 232 -16.31 20.85 -2.18
N ARG A 233 -16.07 20.59 -3.46
CA ARG A 233 -16.97 20.93 -4.57
C ARG A 233 -18.22 20.03 -4.65
N GLY A 234 -18.35 19.04 -3.76
CA GLY A 234 -19.55 18.20 -3.64
C GLY A 234 -19.58 16.98 -4.58
N THR A 235 -18.47 16.65 -5.24
CA THR A 235 -18.38 15.46 -6.10
C THR A 235 -17.91 14.27 -5.28
N TYR A 236 -18.85 13.61 -4.60
CA TYR A 236 -18.61 12.33 -3.92
C TYR A 236 -18.77 11.21 -4.93
N VAL A 237 -17.74 10.36 -5.04
CA VAL A 237 -17.72 9.32 -6.06
C VAL A 237 -18.13 8.00 -5.42
N LEU A 238 -17.54 7.66 -4.28
CA LEU A 238 -17.78 6.35 -3.65
C LEU A 238 -19.17 6.24 -3.00
N THR A 239 -19.72 7.34 -2.46
CA THR A 239 -21.06 7.30 -1.84
C THR A 239 -22.20 7.20 -2.86
N VAL A 240 -21.97 7.56 -4.12
CA VAL A 240 -22.96 7.50 -5.19
C VAL A 240 -23.00 6.09 -5.81
N PHE A 241 -21.85 5.42 -5.94
CA PHE A 241 -21.76 4.08 -6.53
C PHE A 241 -21.77 2.93 -5.51
N GLY A 242 -21.58 3.18 -4.21
CA GLY A 242 -21.61 2.15 -3.18
C GLY A 242 -23.00 1.68 -2.76
N ASP A 243 -24.07 2.35 -3.22
CA ASP A 243 -25.46 2.05 -2.84
C ASP A 243 -26.18 1.14 -3.87
N GLU A 244 -25.66 1.03 -5.10
CA GLU A 244 -26.26 0.15 -6.12
C GLU A 244 -26.17 -1.33 -5.73
N ASP A 245 -25.10 -1.75 -5.06
CA ASP A 245 -24.89 -3.13 -4.60
C ASP A 245 -25.83 -3.52 -3.44
N VAL A 246 -26.40 -2.56 -2.71
CA VAL A 246 -27.31 -2.79 -1.57
C VAL A 246 -28.79 -2.86 -2.02
N SER A 247 -29.08 -2.38 -3.23
CA SER A 247 -30.44 -2.30 -3.77
C SER A 247 -30.89 -3.51 -4.62
N MET A 248 -30.02 -4.52 -4.80
CA MET A 248 -30.40 -5.71 -5.56
C MET A 248 -31.46 -6.53 -4.81
N PRO A 249 -32.62 -6.83 -5.43
CA PRO A 249 -33.59 -7.73 -4.83
C PRO A 249 -32.93 -9.10 -4.60
N PRO A 250 -33.26 -9.81 -3.50
CA PRO A 250 -32.54 -11.00 -3.03
C PRO A 250 -32.54 -12.21 -3.98
N GLY A 251 -33.12 -12.10 -5.18
CA GLY A 251 -33.17 -13.17 -6.19
C GLY A 251 -32.02 -13.16 -7.20
N ASP A 252 -31.38 -12.01 -7.44
CA ASP A 252 -30.51 -11.85 -8.62
C ASP A 252 -29.00 -11.93 -8.31
N ALA A 253 -28.62 -11.95 -7.02
CA ALA A 253 -27.23 -12.12 -6.61
C ALA A 253 -26.71 -13.54 -6.91
N PHE A 254 -27.57 -14.55 -6.92
CA PHE A 254 -27.16 -15.95 -7.10
C PHE A 254 -26.88 -16.30 -8.57
N THR A 255 -27.44 -15.56 -9.53
CA THR A 255 -27.33 -15.86 -10.97
C THR A 255 -26.03 -15.35 -11.60
N LEU A 256 -25.39 -14.33 -11.02
CA LEU A 256 -24.12 -13.75 -11.52
C LEU A 256 -22.85 -14.48 -11.01
N PHE A 257 -22.94 -15.31 -9.97
CA PHE A 257 -21.80 -16.08 -9.43
C PHE A 257 -21.67 -17.52 -9.99
N GLY A 258 -22.19 -17.78 -11.19
CA GLY A 258 -21.89 -19.02 -11.92
C GLY A 258 -22.52 -20.29 -11.34
N GLY A 259 -23.69 -20.18 -10.72
CA GLY A 259 -24.52 -21.35 -10.40
C GLY A 259 -25.17 -21.90 -11.68
N VAL A 260 -24.81 -23.13 -12.06
CA VAL A 260 -25.43 -23.87 -13.18
C VAL A 260 -26.96 -23.94 -12.96
N PRO A 261 -27.79 -23.64 -13.97
CA PRO A 261 -29.23 -23.82 -13.84
C PRO A 261 -29.55 -25.31 -13.91
N LEU A 262 -30.07 -25.87 -12.82
CA LEU A 262 -30.83 -27.13 -12.88
C LEU A 262 -32.28 -26.79 -13.21
N SER A 263 -32.74 -27.25 -14.37
CA SER A 263 -34.16 -27.32 -14.75
C SER A 263 -34.27 -28.47 -15.77
N PRO A 264 -35.42 -29.18 -15.92
CA PRO A 264 -36.77 -28.97 -15.38
C PRO A 264 -37.25 -30.16 -14.51
N ASP A 265 -38.26 -30.04 -13.61
CA ASP A 265 -39.63 -30.50 -13.89
C ASP A 265 -40.58 -30.23 -12.68
N LEU A 266 -41.69 -29.50 -12.95
CA LEU A 266 -43.09 -29.62 -12.42
C LEU A 266 -43.44 -29.57 -10.89
N PRO A 267 -44.71 -29.30 -10.48
CA PRO A 267 -45.41 -28.00 -10.47
C PRO A 267 -46.06 -27.60 -9.09
N THR A 268 -46.53 -26.34 -9.03
CA THR A 268 -47.63 -25.78 -8.20
C THR A 268 -47.54 -25.72 -6.67
N SER A 269 -47.61 -24.50 -6.11
CA SER A 269 -48.66 -24.01 -5.16
C SER A 269 -48.16 -22.84 -4.28
N PRO A 270 -49.01 -21.84 -3.94
CA PRO A 270 -48.58 -20.52 -3.44
C PRO A 270 -48.78 -20.34 -1.92
N THR A 271 -47.83 -19.75 -1.21
CA THR A 271 -47.97 -19.10 0.11
C THR A 271 -46.68 -18.29 0.36
N SER A 272 -46.57 -17.11 0.98
CA SER A 272 -47.41 -16.27 1.85
C SER A 272 -46.66 -14.91 2.03
N PRO A 273 -47.31 -13.81 2.47
CA PRO A 273 -46.96 -12.44 2.07
C PRO A 273 -46.15 -11.59 3.08
N LYS A 274 -45.48 -10.57 2.53
CA LYS A 274 -45.13 -9.24 3.08
C LYS A 274 -45.18 -9.08 4.62
N LYS A 275 -44.02 -9.25 5.26
CA LYS A 275 -43.79 -8.97 6.69
C LYS A 275 -43.58 -7.48 7.02
N SER A 276 -43.44 -6.60 6.03
CA SER A 276 -43.09 -5.18 6.25
C SER A 276 -44.29 -4.24 6.51
N ASN A 277 -45.52 -4.63 6.16
CA ASN A 277 -46.70 -3.75 6.30
C ASN A 277 -47.57 -4.02 7.55
N ARG A 278 -47.25 -5.03 8.38
CA ARG A 278 -48.00 -5.30 9.62
C ARG A 278 -47.55 -4.45 10.80
N MET A 279 -46.30 -3.98 10.82
CA MET A 279 -45.78 -3.22 11.97
C MET A 279 -46.34 -1.79 11.99
N SER A 280 -46.50 -1.15 10.83
CA SER A 280 -47.11 0.19 10.71
C SER A 280 -48.62 0.22 11.00
N GLN A 281 -49.35 -0.84 10.64
CA GLN A 281 -50.79 -0.97 10.93
C GLN A 281 -51.08 -1.24 12.42
N ILE A 282 -50.18 -1.93 13.14
CA ILE A 282 -50.33 -2.18 14.59
C ILE A 282 -50.04 -0.91 15.39
N GLU A 283 -49.06 -0.09 14.98
CA GLU A 283 -48.82 1.22 15.62
C GLU A 283 -49.96 2.22 15.35
N GLN A 284 -50.48 2.29 14.12
CA GLN A 284 -51.62 3.18 13.82
C GLN A 284 -52.89 2.81 14.60
N ASN A 285 -53.15 1.51 14.80
CA ASN A 285 -54.28 1.06 15.63
C ASN A 285 -54.07 1.23 17.14
N ARG A 286 -52.82 1.35 17.62
CA ARG A 286 -52.55 1.70 19.03
C ARG A 286 -52.78 3.18 19.31
N VAL A 287 -52.40 4.05 18.37
CA VAL A 287 -52.59 5.51 18.49
C VAL A 287 -54.07 5.89 18.39
N SER A 288 -54.85 5.23 17.52
CA SER A 288 -56.30 5.48 17.43
C SER A 288 -57.06 5.05 18.70
N LYS A 289 -56.71 3.90 19.29
CA LYS A 289 -57.32 3.44 20.56
C LYS A 289 -56.98 4.32 21.76
N LEU A 290 -55.78 4.92 21.80
CA LEU A 290 -55.40 5.86 22.87
C LEU A 290 -56.11 7.22 22.71
N SER A 291 -56.37 7.66 21.47
CA SER A 291 -57.14 8.88 21.21
C SER A 291 -58.62 8.75 21.59
N SER A 292 -59.23 7.57 21.38
CA SER A 292 -60.64 7.34 21.76
C SER A 292 -60.82 7.10 23.27
N ALA A 293 -59.79 6.62 23.99
CA ALA A 293 -59.86 6.44 25.44
C ALA A 293 -59.79 7.76 26.23
N ARG A 294 -59.34 8.86 25.61
CA ARG A 294 -59.24 10.19 26.24
C ARG A 294 -60.50 11.03 26.13
N ILE A 295 -61.52 10.59 25.37
CA ILE A 295 -62.79 11.30 25.15
C ILE A 295 -63.90 10.77 26.07
N VAL A 296 -63.63 9.74 26.90
CA VAL A 296 -64.63 9.09 27.78
C VAL A 296 -64.35 9.35 29.28
N LEU A 297 -63.42 10.27 29.61
CA LEU A 297 -63.05 10.60 31.00
C LEU A 297 -63.11 12.10 31.31
N ASP A 298 -63.89 12.88 30.56
CA ASP A 298 -64.39 14.20 30.97
C ASP A 298 -65.93 14.21 30.94
#